data_AF-A0AAW1RNB1-F1
#
_entry.id   AF-A0AAW1RNB1-F1
#
_cell.length_a   1.000
_cell.length_b   1.000
_cell.length_c   1.000
_cell.angle_alpha   90.00
_cell.angle_beta   90.00
_cell.angle_gamma   90.00
#
_symmetry.space_group_name_H-M   'P 1'
#
loop_
_entity.id
_entity.type
_entity.pdbx_description
1 polymer ?
#
loop_
_entity_poly.entity_id
_entity_poly.type
_entity_poly.pdbx_seq_one_letter_code
_entity_poly.pdbx_strand_id
1 'polypeptide(L)'
;MSGEVHALFSQYENEYCSKSTELARKTQAIGSLSGEMRRQKQREADSDMKEADQIIKRMEMEARSFSPDKSRSMLAKVREYKADLQRIRTDLQAAGIAAPGSRILAHLPQLQCGALV
;
A
#
# COMPACT_ATOMS: atom_id res chain seq x y z
N MET A 1 30.08 -1.81 -7.62
CA MET A 1 29.02 -2.78 -7.28
C MET A 1 27.76 -2.02 -6.84
N SER A 2 27.17 -1.19 -7.71
CA SER A 2 26.11 -0.23 -7.31
C SER A 2 24.80 -0.39 -8.09
N GLY A 3 24.68 -1.41 -8.94
CA GLY A 3 23.48 -1.65 -9.76
C GLY A 3 22.38 -2.46 -9.06
N GLU A 4 22.73 -3.28 -8.07
CA GLU A 4 21.82 -4.24 -7.44
C GLU A 4 20.87 -3.56 -6.42
N VAL A 5 21.42 -2.62 -5.64
CA VAL A 5 20.71 -1.79 -4.64
C VAL A 5 19.53 -1.02 -5.26
N HIS A 6 19.72 -0.55 -6.50
CA HIS A 6 18.65 0.15 -7.21
C HIS A 6 17.51 -0.78 -7.65
N ALA A 7 17.85 -2.01 -8.05
CA ALA A 7 16.86 -2.99 -8.48
C ALA A 7 15.95 -3.42 -7.33
N LEU A 8 16.49 -3.53 -6.11
CA LEU A 8 15.71 -3.89 -4.91
C LEU A 8 14.68 -2.82 -4.55
N PHE A 9 15.06 -1.54 -4.57
CA PHE A 9 14.10 -0.46 -4.28
C PHE A 9 12.94 -0.49 -5.28
N SER A 10 13.24 -0.57 -6.58
CA SER A 10 12.20 -0.64 -7.63
C SER A 10 11.38 -1.93 -7.57
N GLN A 11 11.97 -3.05 -7.16
CA GLN A 11 11.23 -4.29 -6.92
C GLN A 11 10.21 -4.10 -5.79
N TYR A 12 10.62 -3.52 -4.67
CA TYR A 12 9.71 -3.23 -3.56
C TYR A 12 8.65 -2.19 -3.93
N GLU A 13 8.96 -1.20 -4.78
CA GLU A 13 7.96 -0.26 -5.31
C GLU A 13 6.86 -0.99 -6.09
N ASN A 14 7.25 -1.90 -6.99
CA ASN A 14 6.30 -2.69 -7.78
C ASN A 14 5.46 -3.62 -6.89
N GLU A 15 6.10 -4.27 -5.90
CA GLU A 15 5.41 -5.16 -4.96
C GLU A 15 4.38 -4.39 -4.13
N TYR A 16 4.76 -3.22 -3.59
CA TYR A 16 3.85 -2.33 -2.87
C TYR A 16 2.68 -1.88 -3.75
N CYS A 17 2.95 -1.56 -5.02
CA CYS A 17 1.91 -1.11 -5.93
C CYS A 17 0.85 -2.19 -6.20
N SER A 18 1.32 -3.40 -6.47
CA SER A 18 0.44 -4.55 -6.67
C SER A 18 -0.43 -4.76 -5.43
N LYS A 19 0.20 -4.75 -4.25
CA LYS A 19 -0.49 -4.96 -2.98
C LYS A 19 -1.49 -3.85 -2.64
N SER A 20 -1.14 -2.58 -2.86
CA SER A 20 -2.06 -1.45 -2.62
C SER A 20 -3.26 -1.47 -3.57
N THR A 21 -3.07 -1.84 -4.83
CA THR A 21 -4.17 -2.04 -5.79
C THR A 21 -5.10 -3.18 -5.34
N GLU A 22 -4.52 -4.28 -4.86
CA GLU A 22 -5.28 -5.40 -4.33
C GLU A 22 -6.09 -4.99 -3.07
N LEU A 23 -5.47 -4.24 -2.16
CA LEU A 23 -6.12 -3.70 -0.96
C LEU A 23 -7.29 -2.76 -1.30
N ALA A 24 -7.11 -1.88 -2.28
CA ALA A 24 -8.18 -0.98 -2.74
C ALA A 24 -9.39 -1.78 -3.25
N ARG A 25 -9.16 -2.83 -4.06
CA ARG A 25 -10.22 -3.74 -4.54
C ARG A 25 -10.89 -4.50 -3.39
N LYS A 26 -10.10 -5.02 -2.44
CA LYS A 26 -10.63 -5.72 -1.25
C LYS A 26 -11.48 -4.78 -0.39
N THR A 27 -11.08 -3.52 -0.24
CA THR A 27 -11.82 -2.49 0.50
C THR A 27 -13.18 -2.22 -0.14
N GLN A 28 -13.24 -2.06 -1.47
CA GLN A 28 -14.51 -1.92 -2.19
C GLN A 28 -15.41 -3.15 -2.01
N ALA A 29 -14.83 -4.35 -2.11
CA ALA A 29 -15.57 -5.59 -1.90
C ALA A 29 -16.13 -5.68 -0.48
N ILE A 30 -15.35 -5.35 0.55
CA ILE A 30 -15.81 -5.39 1.96
C ILE A 30 -17.06 -4.51 2.16
N GLY A 31 -17.12 -3.34 1.51
CA GLY A 31 -18.29 -2.46 1.58
C GLY A 31 -19.59 -3.04 1.00
N SER A 32 -19.51 -4.01 0.09
CA SER A 32 -20.67 -4.72 -0.46
C SER A 32 -20.99 -6.03 0.25
N LEU A 33 -20.08 -6.55 1.09
CA LEU A 33 -20.28 -7.77 1.85
C LEU A 33 -21.00 -7.53 3.18
N SER A 34 -21.59 -8.58 3.75
CA SER A 34 -22.18 -8.58 5.09
C SER A 34 -21.79 -9.85 5.87
N GLY A 35 -22.10 -9.85 7.18
CA GLY A 35 -22.00 -11.04 8.02
C GLY A 35 -20.60 -11.66 8.08
N GLU A 36 -20.53 -12.98 7.94
CA GLU A 36 -19.28 -13.75 8.04
C GLU A 36 -18.34 -13.51 6.87
N MET A 37 -18.86 -13.37 5.65
CA MET A 37 -18.05 -13.08 4.46
C MET A 37 -17.29 -11.77 4.60
N ARG A 38 -17.94 -10.73 5.14
CA ARG A 38 -17.28 -9.45 5.46
C ARG A 38 -16.13 -9.66 6.46
N ARG A 39 -16.40 -10.35 7.57
CA ARG A 39 -15.39 -10.59 8.62
C ARG A 39 -14.19 -11.37 8.08
N GLN A 40 -14.42 -12.37 7.23
CA GLN A 40 -13.34 -13.13 6.60
C GLN A 40 -12.51 -12.25 5.67
N LYS A 41 -13.16 -11.48 4.79
CA LYS A 41 -12.46 -10.58 3.86
C LYS A 41 -11.67 -9.49 4.58
N GLN A 42 -12.18 -9.00 5.70
CA GLN A 42 -11.49 -8.01 6.53
C GLN A 42 -10.22 -8.59 7.16
N ARG A 43 -10.24 -9.84 7.65
CA ARG A 43 -9.02 -10.52 8.14
C ARG A 43 -7.96 -10.70 7.07
N GLU A 44 -8.38 -11.05 5.84
CA GLU A 44 -7.47 -11.14 4.70
C GLU A 44 -6.81 -9.78 4.42
N ALA A 45 -7.63 -8.72 4.34
CA ALA A 45 -7.15 -7.36 4.11
C ALA A 45 -6.22 -6.88 5.23
N ASP A 46 -6.49 -7.21 6.50
CA ASP A 46 -5.61 -6.90 7.62
C ASP A 46 -4.25 -7.63 7.53
N SER A 47 -4.23 -8.85 6.98
CA SER A 47 -2.97 -9.58 6.71
C SER A 47 -2.17 -8.90 5.60
N ASP A 48 -2.83 -8.57 4.49
CA ASP A 48 -2.23 -7.83 3.38
C ASP A 48 -1.69 -6.46 3.79
N MET A 49 -2.39 -5.80 4.73
CA MET A 49 -1.95 -4.53 5.30
C MET A 49 -0.63 -4.66 6.04
N LYS A 50 -0.43 -5.77 6.76
CA LYS A 50 0.85 -6.07 7.42
C LYS A 50 1.93 -6.37 6.40
N GLU A 51 1.63 -7.11 5.33
CA GLU A 51 2.59 -7.36 4.25
C GLU A 51 3.04 -6.07 3.56
N ALA A 52 2.10 -5.18 3.23
CA ALA A 52 2.39 -3.87 2.64
C ALA A 52 3.29 -3.01 3.55
N ASP A 53 3.05 -3.03 4.86
CA ASP A 53 3.91 -2.36 5.85
C ASP A 53 5.33 -2.94 5.87
N GLN A 54 5.49 -4.26 5.75
CA GLN A 54 6.81 -4.89 5.66
C GLN A 54 7.55 -4.52 4.36
N ILE A 55 6.84 -4.42 3.23
CA ILE A 55 7.43 -3.98 1.96
C ILE A 55 7.95 -2.54 2.09
N ILE A 56 7.15 -1.63 2.65
CA ILE A 56 7.58 -0.24 2.90
C ILE A 56 8.80 -0.18 3.82
N LYS A 57 8.86 -1.01 4.87
CA LYS A 57 10.02 -1.07 5.77
C LYS A 57 11.29 -1.52 5.04
N ARG A 58 11.20 -2.54 4.18
CA ARG A 58 12.32 -2.99 3.33
C ARG A 58 12.76 -1.90 2.37
N MET A 59 11.80 -1.23 1.74
CA MET A 59 12.04 -0.10 0.85
C MET A 59 12.73 1.08 1.59
N GLU A 60 12.36 1.36 2.84
CA GLU A 60 13.02 2.38 3.65
C GLU A 60 14.47 2.02 3.99
N MET A 61 14.75 0.75 4.32
CA MET A 61 16.11 0.29 4.55
C MET A 61 16.97 0.48 3.30
N GLU A 62 16.43 0.12 2.14
CA GLU A 62 17.08 0.32 0.84
C GLU A 62 17.26 1.82 0.53
N ALA A 63 16.24 2.65 0.80
CA ALA A 63 16.32 4.10 0.61
C ALA A 63 17.49 4.74 1.38
N ARG A 64 17.84 4.19 2.54
CA ARG A 64 18.91 4.69 3.41
C ARG A 64 20.30 4.22 2.99
N SER A 65 20.41 3.18 2.17
CA SER A 65 21.70 2.66 1.69
C SER A 65 22.25 3.44 0.48
N PHE A 66 21.41 4.25 -0.18
CA PHE A 66 21.84 5.12 -1.28
C PHE A 66 22.76 6.27 -0.82
N SER A 67 23.42 6.92 -1.80
CA SER A 67 24.16 8.16 -1.56
C SER A 67 23.24 9.25 -0.96
N PRO A 68 23.77 10.19 -0.17
CA PRO A 68 22.96 11.16 0.58
C PRO A 68 21.92 11.92 -0.26
N ASP A 69 22.27 12.32 -1.48
CA ASP A 69 21.36 13.06 -2.37
C ASP A 69 20.20 12.20 -2.86
N LYS A 70 20.49 10.95 -3.26
CA LYS A 70 19.48 10.00 -3.73
C LYS A 70 18.65 9.44 -2.58
N SER A 71 19.24 9.24 -1.41
CA SER A 71 18.53 8.80 -0.21
C SER A 71 17.42 9.78 0.16
N ARG A 72 17.67 11.10 0.07
CA ARG A 72 16.64 12.12 0.33
C ARG A 72 15.42 11.98 -0.57
N SER A 73 15.61 11.79 -1.87
CA SER A 73 14.50 11.64 -2.81
C SER A 73 13.76 10.31 -2.63
N MET A 74 14.47 9.21 -2.36
CA MET A 74 13.85 7.91 -2.08
C MET A 74 13.07 7.91 -0.77
N LEU A 75 13.59 8.54 0.28
CA LEU A 75 12.89 8.69 1.56
C LEU A 75 11.65 9.58 1.45
N ALA A 76 11.63 10.56 0.56
CA ALA A 76 10.42 11.33 0.27
C ALA A 76 9.31 10.44 -0.28
N LYS A 77 9.61 9.61 -1.29
CA LYS A 77 8.67 8.61 -1.83
C LYS A 77 8.18 7.63 -0.76
N VAL A 78 9.07 7.10 0.08
CA VAL A 78 8.71 6.19 1.17
C VAL A 78 7.72 6.84 2.15
N ARG A 79 7.85 8.14 2.42
CA ARG A 79 6.88 8.87 3.27
C ARG A 79 5.51 8.98 2.61
N GLU A 80 5.47 9.20 1.31
CA GLU A 80 4.23 9.22 0.53
C GLU A 80 3.55 7.83 0.54
N TYR A 81 4.30 6.75 0.30
CA TYR A 81 3.78 5.38 0.42
C TYR A 81 3.22 5.08 1.82
N LYS A 82 3.90 5.53 2.88
CA LYS A 82 3.39 5.40 4.26
C LYS A 82 2.07 6.15 4.45
N ALA A 83 1.96 7.37 3.93
CA ALA A 83 0.74 8.16 4.03
C ALA A 83 -0.42 7.50 3.26
N ASP A 84 -0.16 7.01 2.04
CA ASP A 84 -1.14 6.26 1.25
C ASP A 84 -1.59 4.98 1.98
N LEU A 85 -0.66 4.25 2.60
CA LEU A 85 -1.00 3.06 3.37
C LEU A 85 -1.93 3.38 4.56
N GLN A 86 -1.70 4.50 5.25
CA GLN A 86 -2.60 4.96 6.33
C GLN A 86 -3.98 5.36 5.81
N ARG A 87 -4.07 5.96 4.62
CA ARG A 87 -5.35 6.27 3.97
C ARG A 87 -6.12 4.98 3.67
N ILE A 88 -5.47 4.02 3.01
CA ILE A 88 -6.07 2.70 2.70
C ILE A 88 -6.54 2.00 3.99
N ARG A 89 -5.75 2.06 5.06
CA ARG A 89 -6.14 1.50 6.36
C ARG A 89 -7.41 2.15 6.91
N THR A 90 -7.52 3.47 6.80
CA THR A 90 -8.70 4.22 7.25
C THR A 90 -9.93 3.85 6.42
N ASP A 91 -9.77 3.74 5.10
CA ASP A 91 -10.85 3.32 4.19
C ASP A 91 -11.30 1.88 4.48
N LEU A 92 -10.36 0.98 4.74
CA LEU A 92 -10.64 -0.42 5.11
C LEU A 92 -11.44 -0.51 6.42
N GLN A 93 -11.07 0.29 7.43
CA GLN A 93 -11.80 0.38 8.68
C GLN A 93 -13.22 0.92 8.46
N ALA A 94 -13.34 1.99 7.68
CA ALA A 94 -14.64 2.56 7.30
C ALA A 94 -15.52 1.53 6.57
N ALA A 95 -14.92 0.70 5.68
CA ALA A 95 -15.63 -0.36 4.97
C ALA A 95 -16.10 -1.50 5.88
N GLY A 96 -15.34 -1.84 6.91
CA GLY A 96 -15.77 -2.83 7.89
C GLY A 96 -17.02 -2.42 8.67
N ILE A 97 -17.14 -1.13 9.00
CA ILE A 97 -18.21 -0.60 9.86
C ILE A 97 -19.43 -0.08 9.08
N ALA A 98 -19.27 0.27 7.80
CA ALA A 98 -20.36 0.85 7.02
C ALA A 98 -21.52 -0.14 6.75
N ALA A 99 -22.71 0.43 6.56
CA ALA A 99 -23.87 -0.33 6.12
C ALA A 99 -23.62 -0.94 4.73
N PRO A 100 -24.04 -2.20 4.48
CA PRO A 100 -23.90 -2.85 3.17
C PRO A 100 -24.49 -1.97 2.06
N GLY A 101 -23.72 -1.70 1.00
CA GLY A 101 -24.16 -0.87 -0.12
C GLY A 101 -23.82 0.62 -0.01
N SER A 102 -23.14 1.05 1.05
CA SER A 102 -22.53 2.38 1.11
C SER A 102 -21.42 2.48 0.07
N ARG A 103 -21.46 3.50 -0.80
CA ARG A 103 -20.36 3.77 -1.74
C ARG A 103 -19.14 4.25 -0.97
N ILE A 104 -18.25 3.32 -0.66
CA ILE A 104 -16.93 3.64 -0.14
C ILE A 104 -16.00 3.80 -1.32
N LEU A 105 -15.60 5.04 -1.56
CA LEU A 105 -14.53 5.35 -2.48
C LEU A 105 -13.24 4.83 -1.86
N ALA A 106 -12.86 3.59 -2.18
CA ALA A 106 -11.53 3.13 -1.83
C ALA A 106 -10.53 4.02 -2.56
N HIS A 107 -9.61 4.60 -1.79
CA HIS A 107 -8.51 5.36 -2.33
C HIS A 107 -7.70 4.47 -3.29
N LEU A 108 -7.67 4.83 -4.57
CA LEU A 108 -6.61 4.32 -5.44
C LEU A 108 -5.31 5.01 -5.02
N PRO A 109 -4.20 4.27 -4.90
CA PRO A 109 -2.90 4.87 -4.62
C PRO A 109 -2.65 5.98 -5.65
N GLN A 110 -2.49 7.22 -5.17
CA GLN A 110 -2.26 8.40 -6.01
C GLN A 110 -0.86 8.35 -6.64
N LEU A 111 0.03 7.57 -6.03
CA LEU A 111 1.35 7.31 -6.54
C LEU A 111 1.20 6.39 -7.75
N GLN A 112 1.25 7.03 -8.92
CA GLN A 112 1.29 6.39 -10.23
C GLN A 112 2.50 5.46 -10.26
N CYS A 113 2.30 4.20 -9.88
CA CYS A 113 3.36 3.20 -9.92
C CYS A 113 3.75 2.99 -11.37
N GLY A 114 4.82 3.65 -11.79
CA GLY A 114 5.34 3.55 -13.15
C GLY A 114 4.99 4.70 -14.09
N ALA A 115 4.74 5.91 -13.62
CA ALA A 115 4.89 7.09 -14.48
C ALA A 115 6.09 7.93 -14.05
N LEU A 116 7.27 7.48 -14.44
CA LEU A 116 8.15 8.42 -15.12
C LEU A 116 7.59 8.52 -16.56
N VAL A 117 6.94 9.64 -16.88
CA VAL A 117 6.97 10.18 -18.24
C VAL A 117 8.22 11.05 -18.32
#